data_AF-A0A550CHW0-F1
#
_entry.id   AF-A0A550CHW0-F1
#
_cell.length_a   1.000
_cell.length_b   1.000
_cell.length_c   1.000
_cell.angle_alpha   90.00
_cell.angle_beta   90.00
_cell.angle_gamma   90.00
#
_symmetry.space_group_name_H-M   'P 1'
#
loop_
_entity.id
_entity.type
_entity.pdbx_description
1 polymer ?
#
loop_
_entity_poly.entity_id
_entity_poly.type
_entity_poly.pdbx_seq_one_letter_code
_entity_poly.pdbx_strand_id
1 'polypeptide(L)'
;MQSQTWQQQQQQQQLWQQQSPPPQQQSQTDVVSGEQYRYALTNFRIAHEKVEQQRLQLEEQERQVAALRARIALLEGTPSGSTTASSANGNTVDDFSIRSAAAHLDKLINRWASDVLRTPPQPAPVLAAAALADLAQDSAAPSPATSPASSLRTHAILRHVLAEAVAEGALNTLAPTNSPAANAQLTRLHAHLLARAPPAAAAWRRLTFSAAVQEYAPAMMRGMLAEHAPELARVLLNHPLTPGEADLPLPPPLPSAVLSAALDFARMLHGGAAGDAFYRAFVPEINAGLHPGQIELVKRCMTSERGGACRVGATVFPGLVKVGGGNSTEGKEETQVVVRRAQVICDCALGGGSAGTTAA
;
A
#
# COMPACT_ATOMS: atom_id res chain seq x y z
N MET A 1 4.18 9.78 28.97
CA MET A 1 5.09 10.89 29.30
C MET A 1 4.84 12.16 28.49
N GLN A 2 4.51 12.11 27.18
CA GLN A 2 4.21 13.33 26.39
C GLN A 2 2.93 14.11 26.80
N SER A 3 1.93 13.43 27.37
CA SER A 3 0.69 14.08 27.84
C SER A 3 0.91 14.96 29.08
N GLN A 4 1.88 14.62 29.94
CA GLN A 4 2.19 15.42 31.12
C GLN A 4 2.91 16.72 30.77
N THR A 5 3.80 16.71 29.76
CA THR A 5 4.48 17.92 29.29
C THR A 5 3.52 18.88 28.60
N TRP A 6 2.54 18.37 27.85
CA TRP A 6 1.53 19.22 27.19
C TRP A 6 0.56 19.86 28.20
N GLN A 7 0.15 19.11 29.23
CA GLN A 7 -0.65 19.66 30.34
C GLN A 7 0.14 20.69 31.16
N GLN A 8 1.44 20.46 31.38
CA GLN A 8 2.29 21.41 32.09
C GLN A 8 2.54 22.69 31.28
N GLN A 9 2.61 22.60 29.94
CA GLN A 9 2.75 23.75 29.05
C GLN A 9 1.43 24.54 28.93
N GLN A 10 0.27 23.87 28.91
CA GLN A 10 -1.03 24.55 28.99
C GLN A 10 -1.23 25.24 30.35
N GLN A 11 -0.81 24.61 31.44
CA GLN A 11 -0.91 25.19 32.78
C GLN A 11 0.01 26.42 32.92
N GLN A 12 1.18 26.42 32.27
CA GLN A 12 2.05 27.60 32.17
C GLN A 12 1.47 28.72 31.30
N GLN A 13 0.78 28.40 30.18
CA GLN A 13 0.09 29.42 29.36
C GLN A 13 -1.09 30.05 30.10
N GLN A 14 -1.83 29.28 30.91
CA GLN A 14 -2.93 29.82 31.72
C GLN A 14 -2.44 30.72 32.86
N LEU A 15 -1.29 30.41 33.48
CA LEU A 15 -0.66 31.30 34.46
C LEU A 15 -0.18 32.61 33.82
N TRP A 16 0.18 32.60 32.53
CA TRP A 16 0.56 33.80 31.78
C TRP A 16 -0.62 34.71 31.42
N GLN A 17 -1.79 34.15 31.10
CA GLN A 17 -3.00 34.97 30.89
C GLN A 17 -3.44 35.68 32.17
N GLN A 18 -3.14 35.13 33.36
CA GLN A 18 -3.42 35.80 34.64
C GLN A 18 -2.42 36.90 35.02
N GLN A 19 -1.25 36.99 34.36
CA GLN A 19 -0.25 38.03 34.64
C GLN A 19 -0.24 39.17 33.61
N SER A 20 -1.19 39.19 32.68
CA SER A 20 -1.41 40.36 31.85
C SER A 20 -2.10 41.45 32.69
N PRO A 21 -1.51 42.65 32.85
CA PRO A 21 -2.20 43.74 33.53
C PRO A 21 -3.46 44.12 32.74
N PRO A 22 -4.57 44.52 33.39
CA PRO A 22 -5.79 44.87 32.69
C PRO A 22 -5.54 46.07 31.76
N PRO A 23 -6.24 46.16 30.61
CA PRO A 23 -6.15 47.35 29.78
C PRO A 23 -6.79 48.50 30.56
N GLN A 24 -5.96 49.38 31.14
CA GLN A 24 -6.44 50.65 31.66
C GLN A 24 -6.80 51.54 30.47
N GLN A 25 -8.09 51.51 30.17
CA GLN A 25 -8.74 52.47 29.31
C GLN A 25 -8.82 53.79 30.09
N GLN A 26 -7.85 54.70 29.88
CA GLN A 26 -8.02 56.10 30.26
C GLN A 26 -7.24 57.01 29.32
N SER A 27 -8.02 57.73 28.52
CA SER A 27 -7.64 58.89 27.74
C SER A 27 -7.11 60.01 28.65
N GLN A 28 -6.06 60.69 28.16
CA GLN A 28 -5.58 62.05 28.48
C GLN A 28 -4.25 62.14 29.27
N THR A 29 -3.22 62.60 28.53
CA THR A 29 -1.95 63.22 28.98
C THR A 29 -1.12 62.46 30.01
N ASP A 30 -0.36 61.49 29.50
CA ASP A 30 0.44 60.52 30.26
C ASP A 30 1.84 61.08 30.60
N VAL A 31 1.94 61.87 31.67
CA VAL A 31 3.24 62.19 32.29
C VAL A 31 3.55 61.09 33.30
N VAL A 32 4.17 60.01 32.82
CA VAL A 32 4.62 58.89 33.65
C VAL A 32 5.66 59.39 34.64
N SER A 33 5.48 59.09 35.94
CA SER A 33 6.46 59.48 36.96
C SER A 33 7.83 58.81 36.69
N GLY A 34 8.93 59.51 36.99
CA GLY A 34 10.28 58.99 36.71
C GLY A 34 10.59 57.65 37.39
N GLU A 35 9.91 57.32 38.49
CA GLU A 35 10.01 56.02 39.17
C GLU A 35 9.27 54.91 38.41
N GLN A 36 8.09 55.17 37.85
CA GLN A 36 7.36 54.22 37.01
C GLN A 36 8.14 53.91 35.73
N TYR A 37 8.80 54.92 35.13
CA TYR A 37 9.66 54.72 33.97
C TYR A 37 10.88 53.84 34.29
N ARG A 38 11.54 54.08 35.43
CA ARG A 38 12.67 53.24 35.90
C ARG A 38 12.23 51.82 36.19
N TYR A 39 11.09 51.63 36.87
CA TYR A 39 10.54 50.30 37.15
C TYR A 39 10.20 49.54 35.86
N ALA A 40 9.56 50.21 34.89
CA ALA A 40 9.24 49.63 33.59
C ALA A 40 10.51 49.17 32.85
N LEU A 41 11.56 50.01 32.78
CA LEU A 41 12.83 49.65 32.16
C LEU A 41 13.50 48.44 32.83
N THR A 42 13.42 48.36 34.16
CA THR A 42 13.98 47.25 34.92
C THR A 42 13.24 45.95 34.60
N ASN A 43 11.91 45.99 34.51
CA ASN A 43 11.08 44.86 34.10
C ASN A 43 11.32 44.44 32.65
N PHE A 44 11.47 45.39 31.72
CA PHE A 44 11.82 45.08 30.34
C PHE A 44 13.16 44.38 30.23
N ARG A 45 14.17 44.83 31.00
CA ARG A 45 15.48 44.18 31.06
C ARG A 45 15.37 42.75 31.57
N ILE A 46 14.66 42.53 32.68
CA ILE A 46 14.46 41.19 33.26
C ILE A 46 13.67 40.28 32.31
N ALA A 47 12.63 40.80 31.66
CA ALA A 47 11.83 40.05 30.70
C ALA A 47 12.68 39.63 29.49
N HIS A 48 13.48 40.54 28.94
CA HIS A 48 14.36 40.26 27.82
C HIS A 48 15.44 39.23 28.18
N GLU A 49 16.04 39.35 29.37
CA GLU A 49 17.02 38.38 29.86
C GLU A 49 16.41 36.98 30.02
N LYS A 50 15.17 36.88 30.52
CA LYS A 50 14.43 35.61 30.62
C LYS A 50 14.09 35.03 29.25
N VAL A 51 13.69 35.86 28.28
CA VAL A 51 13.43 35.41 26.91
C VAL A 51 14.71 34.84 26.28
N GLU A 52 15.85 35.49 26.51
CA GLU A 52 17.13 35.01 25.99
C GLU A 52 17.55 33.68 26.65
N GLN A 53 17.34 33.54 27.96
CA GLN A 53 17.55 32.27 28.66
C GLN A 53 16.66 31.14 28.12
N GLN A 54 15.39 31.44 27.82
CA GLN A 54 14.48 30.48 27.20
C GLN A 54 14.92 30.09 25.78
N ARG A 55 15.40 31.05 24.99
CA ARG A 55 15.95 30.79 23.65
C ARG A 55 17.11 29.80 23.69
N LEU A 56 18.05 30.00 24.61
CA LEU A 56 19.20 29.11 24.81
C LEU A 56 18.79 27.70 25.27
N GLN A 57 17.78 27.60 26.15
CA GLN A 57 17.25 26.30 26.56
C GLN A 57 16.58 25.54 25.41
N LEU A 58 15.84 26.23 24.55
CA LEU A 58 15.22 25.64 23.37
C LEU A 58 16.27 25.16 22.37
N GLU A 59 17.32 25.94 22.12
CA GLU A 59 18.42 25.56 21.23
C GLU A 59 19.15 24.31 21.74
N GLU A 60 19.39 24.20 23.05
CA GLU A 60 19.99 23.01 23.66
C GLU A 60 19.04 21.80 23.59
N GLN A 61 17.73 22.00 23.77
CA GLN A 61 16.75 20.92 23.57
C GLN A 61 16.72 20.44 22.12
N GLU A 62 16.74 21.35 21.13
CA GLU A 62 16.80 20.98 19.71
C GLU A 62 18.07 20.19 19.39
N ARG A 63 19.21 20.60 19.96
CA ARG A 63 20.48 19.88 19.84
C ARG A 63 20.39 18.48 20.43
N GLN A 64 19.80 18.32 21.61
CA GLN A 64 19.61 17.01 22.24
C GLN A 64 18.63 16.13 21.46
N VAL A 65 17.53 16.70 20.94
CA VAL A 65 16.59 16.00 20.07
C VAL A 65 17.27 15.54 18.79
N ALA A 66 18.12 16.36 18.18
CA ALA A 66 18.90 15.99 17.01
C ALA A 66 19.89 14.86 17.30
N ALA A 67 20.60 14.92 18.43
CA ALA A 67 21.52 13.87 18.87
C ALA A 67 20.79 12.54 19.16
N LEU A 68 19.62 12.60 19.81
CA LEU A 68 18.78 11.42 20.06
C LEU A 68 18.26 10.83 18.74
N ARG A 69 17.79 11.65 17.81
CA ARG A 69 17.36 11.20 16.47
C ARG A 69 18.51 10.54 15.70
N ALA A 70 19.71 11.10 15.74
CA ALA A 70 20.89 10.52 15.12
C ALA A 70 21.26 9.16 15.75
N ARG A 71 21.16 9.05 17.08
CA ARG A 71 21.43 7.80 17.80
C ARG A 71 20.38 6.72 17.51
N ILE A 72 19.11 7.12 17.41
CA ILE A 72 18.00 6.23 16.99
C ILE A 72 18.27 5.71 15.58
N ALA A 73 18.61 6.58 14.61
CA ALA A 73 18.92 6.17 13.24
C ALA A 73 20.12 5.19 13.13
N LEU A 74 21.09 5.31 14.04
CA LEU A 74 22.23 4.39 14.13
C LEU A 74 21.82 3.04 14.75
N LEU A 75 20.98 3.04 15.78
CA LEU A 75 20.46 1.83 16.42
C LEU A 75 19.42 1.10 15.56
N GLU A 76 18.71 1.83 14.69
CA GLU A 76 17.75 1.31 13.72
C GLU A 76 18.39 0.77 12.44
N GLY A 77 19.73 0.82 12.33
CA GLY A 77 20.47 0.14 11.27
C GLY A 77 20.36 0.79 9.89
N THR A 78 20.61 2.09 9.80
CA THR A 78 20.80 2.74 8.48
C THR A 78 22.10 2.23 7.82
N PRO A 79 22.05 1.72 6.57
CA PRO A 79 23.27 1.43 5.82
C PRO A 79 23.99 2.76 5.56
N SER A 80 25.26 2.80 5.89
CA SER A 80 26.08 4.00 5.77
C SER A 80 26.12 4.52 4.33
N GLY A 81 25.77 5.79 4.14
CA GLY A 81 26.23 6.60 3.00
C GLY A 81 25.16 7.26 2.14
N SER A 82 24.65 8.42 2.55
CA SER A 82 24.81 9.67 1.78
C SER A 82 24.00 10.80 2.42
N THR A 83 24.74 11.82 2.85
CA THR A 83 24.28 13.18 3.13
C THR A 83 23.49 13.78 1.98
N THR A 84 22.28 14.27 2.23
CA THR A 84 21.88 15.67 1.97
C THR A 84 20.56 15.99 2.67
N ALA A 85 20.60 16.97 3.56
CA ALA A 85 19.43 17.68 4.03
C ALA A 85 18.69 18.29 2.82
N SER A 86 17.52 17.73 2.50
CA SER A 86 16.65 18.24 1.45
C SER A 86 15.23 18.31 2.01
N SER A 87 14.81 19.55 2.31
CA SER A 87 13.46 20.10 2.27
C SER A 87 12.28 19.19 2.65
N ALA A 88 11.52 19.64 3.63
CA ALA A 88 10.24 19.13 4.11
C ALA A 88 9.15 19.08 3.00
N ASN A 89 9.23 18.10 2.11
CA ASN A 89 8.15 17.64 1.23
C ASN A 89 8.33 16.13 1.00
N GLY A 90 7.77 15.31 1.90
CA GLY A 90 7.90 13.85 1.94
C GLY A 90 7.14 13.08 0.87
N ASN A 91 7.26 13.47 -0.40
CA ASN A 91 6.68 12.76 -1.53
C ASN A 91 7.62 12.94 -2.73
N THR A 92 8.32 11.89 -3.22
CA THR A 92 8.77 11.78 -4.63
C THR A 92 9.64 10.57 -5.00
N VAL A 93 10.27 9.85 -4.05
CA VAL A 93 11.16 8.71 -4.42
C VAL A 93 10.43 7.34 -4.39
N ASP A 94 9.47 7.15 -3.47
CA ASP A 94 8.71 5.89 -3.37
C ASP A 94 7.64 5.75 -4.48
N ASP A 95 6.90 6.82 -4.79
CA ASP A 95 5.80 6.78 -5.77
C ASP A 95 6.29 6.48 -7.20
N PHE A 96 7.48 6.95 -7.58
CA PHE A 96 8.04 6.66 -8.90
C PHE A 96 8.46 5.20 -9.01
N SER A 97 9.16 4.67 -7.99
CA SER A 97 9.60 3.28 -7.93
C SER A 97 8.40 2.32 -7.95
N ILE A 98 7.37 2.60 -7.16
CA ILE A 98 6.11 1.84 -7.15
C ILE A 98 5.44 1.87 -8.52
N ARG A 99 5.31 3.05 -9.14
CA ARG A 99 4.71 3.17 -10.48
C ARG A 99 5.50 2.43 -11.54
N SER A 100 6.83 2.51 -11.50
CA SER A 100 7.73 1.86 -12.45
C SER A 100 7.66 0.34 -12.34
N ALA A 101 7.80 -0.22 -11.13
CA ALA A 101 7.71 -1.66 -10.91
C ALA A 101 6.32 -2.20 -11.22
N ALA A 102 5.26 -1.49 -10.82
CA ALA A 102 3.89 -1.86 -11.17
C ALA A 102 3.68 -1.87 -12.70
N ALA A 103 4.22 -0.88 -13.42
CA ALA A 103 4.16 -0.86 -14.89
C ALA A 103 4.98 -1.98 -15.55
N HIS A 104 6.11 -2.38 -14.95
CA HIS A 104 6.88 -3.53 -15.41
C HIS A 104 6.10 -4.83 -15.23
N LEU A 105 5.53 -5.05 -14.05
CA LEU A 105 4.72 -6.21 -13.73
C LEU A 105 3.47 -6.30 -14.62
N ASP A 106 2.78 -5.18 -14.86
CA ASP A 106 1.65 -5.08 -15.79
C ASP A 106 2.03 -5.54 -17.22
N LYS A 107 3.19 -5.09 -17.72
CA LYS A 107 3.71 -5.52 -19.03
C LYS A 107 3.98 -7.02 -19.07
N LEU A 108 4.53 -7.61 -18.00
CA LEU A 108 4.78 -9.05 -17.93
C LEU A 108 3.49 -9.85 -17.90
N ILE A 109 2.49 -9.45 -17.10
CA ILE A 109 1.16 -10.07 -17.06
C ILE A 109 0.51 -10.01 -18.46
N ASN A 110 0.53 -8.84 -19.10
CA ASN A 110 -0.01 -8.67 -20.45
C ASN A 110 0.68 -9.55 -21.49
N ARG A 111 2.03 -9.58 -21.45
CA ARG A 111 2.84 -10.38 -22.36
C ARG A 111 2.53 -11.85 -22.18
N TRP A 112 2.53 -12.35 -20.94
CA TRP A 112 2.22 -13.74 -20.64
C TRP A 112 0.83 -14.15 -21.16
N ALA A 113 -0.21 -13.37 -20.85
CA ALA A 113 -1.57 -13.67 -21.33
C ALA A 113 -1.66 -13.66 -22.88
N SER A 114 -0.88 -12.79 -23.53
CA SER A 114 -0.81 -12.74 -24.99
C SER A 114 -0.05 -13.93 -25.57
N ASP A 115 1.04 -14.36 -24.94
CA ASP A 115 1.83 -15.52 -25.36
C ASP A 115 1.04 -16.82 -25.19
N VAL A 116 0.28 -16.98 -24.10
CA VAL A 116 -0.64 -18.09 -23.91
C VAL A 116 -1.68 -18.15 -25.03
N LEU A 117 -2.25 -17.03 -25.46
CA LEU A 117 -3.23 -17.03 -26.55
C LEU A 117 -2.61 -17.17 -27.95
N ARG A 118 -1.35 -16.78 -28.12
CA ARG A 118 -0.61 -16.92 -29.38
C ARG A 118 -0.22 -18.37 -29.67
N THR A 119 0.14 -19.11 -28.62
CA THR A 119 0.45 -20.54 -28.69
C THR A 119 -0.33 -21.29 -27.61
N PRO A 120 -1.66 -21.45 -27.79
CA PRO A 120 -2.52 -21.98 -26.74
C PRO A 120 -2.27 -23.46 -26.50
N PRO A 121 -1.94 -23.88 -25.25
CA PRO A 121 -1.78 -25.29 -24.91
C PRO A 121 -3.12 -26.04 -24.94
N GLN A 122 -4.22 -25.30 -24.76
CA GLN A 122 -5.60 -25.79 -24.73
C GLN A 122 -6.51 -24.76 -25.39
N PRO A 123 -7.71 -25.13 -25.88
CA PRO A 123 -8.63 -24.19 -26.49
C PRO A 123 -8.96 -23.00 -25.57
N ALA A 124 -9.06 -21.78 -26.13
CA ALA A 124 -9.38 -20.56 -25.40
C ALA A 124 -10.61 -20.63 -24.46
N PRO A 125 -11.73 -21.30 -24.80
CA PRO A 125 -12.83 -21.46 -23.85
C PRO A 125 -12.49 -22.34 -22.66
N VAL A 126 -11.62 -23.36 -22.82
CA VAL A 126 -11.16 -24.22 -21.72
C VAL A 126 -10.27 -23.44 -20.77
N LEU A 127 -9.37 -22.61 -21.30
CA LEU A 127 -8.52 -21.71 -20.50
C LEU A 127 -9.36 -20.70 -19.71
N ALA A 128 -10.36 -20.09 -20.35
CA ALA A 128 -11.26 -19.15 -19.69
C ALA A 128 -12.08 -19.83 -18.59
N ALA A 129 -12.61 -21.04 -18.84
CA ALA A 129 -13.37 -21.79 -17.84
C ALA A 129 -12.52 -22.19 -16.64
N ALA A 130 -11.28 -22.66 -16.86
CA ALA A 130 -10.36 -23.00 -15.78
C ALA A 130 -10.00 -21.78 -14.92
N ALA A 131 -9.69 -20.66 -15.56
CA ALA A 131 -9.40 -19.42 -14.86
C ALA A 131 -10.62 -18.90 -14.07
N LEU A 132 -11.84 -19.04 -14.60
CA LEU A 132 -13.05 -18.68 -13.85
C LEU A 132 -13.36 -19.64 -12.69
N ALA A 133 -13.02 -20.92 -12.83
CA ALA A 133 -13.19 -21.91 -11.76
C ALA A 133 -12.31 -21.58 -10.55
N ASP A 134 -11.09 -21.10 -10.77
CA ASP A 134 -10.19 -20.66 -9.71
C ASP A 134 -10.74 -19.45 -8.92
N LEU A 135 -11.52 -18.58 -9.58
CA LEU A 135 -12.09 -17.35 -9.01
C LEU A 135 -13.43 -17.57 -8.26
N ALA A 136 -14.12 -18.67 -8.52
CA ALA A 136 -15.51 -18.86 -8.10
C ALA A 136 -15.66 -19.44 -6.67
N GLN A 137 -14.69 -19.26 -5.79
CA GLN A 137 -14.64 -19.98 -4.51
C GLN A 137 -15.80 -19.68 -3.54
N ASP A 138 -16.58 -18.59 -3.72
CA ASP A 138 -17.68 -18.22 -2.80
C ASP A 138 -18.99 -17.73 -3.45
N SER A 139 -19.15 -17.78 -4.77
CA SER A 139 -20.38 -17.34 -5.43
C SER A 139 -20.89 -18.42 -6.38
N ALA A 140 -22.15 -18.84 -6.16
CA ALA A 140 -22.88 -19.80 -6.99
C ALA A 140 -22.54 -19.56 -8.46
N ALA A 141 -21.82 -20.52 -9.04
CA ALA A 141 -21.20 -20.41 -10.35
C ALA A 141 -22.19 -19.80 -11.36
N PRO A 142 -21.92 -18.60 -11.92
CA PRO A 142 -22.65 -18.19 -13.08
C PRO A 142 -22.35 -19.25 -14.16
N SER A 143 -23.41 -19.99 -14.54
CA SER A 143 -23.39 -21.00 -15.59
C SER A 143 -22.48 -20.53 -16.73
N PRO A 144 -21.60 -21.39 -17.29
CA PRO A 144 -20.68 -20.98 -18.34
C PRO A 144 -21.51 -20.35 -19.43
N ALA A 145 -21.42 -19.03 -19.58
CA ALA A 145 -22.13 -18.33 -20.62
C ALA A 145 -21.75 -19.03 -21.93
N THR A 146 -22.73 -19.67 -22.56
CA THR A 146 -22.61 -20.55 -23.75
C THR A 146 -22.13 -19.80 -24.99
N SER A 147 -21.60 -18.60 -24.82
CA SER A 147 -20.98 -17.80 -25.87
C SER A 147 -19.52 -18.20 -25.98
N PRO A 148 -19.00 -18.49 -27.19
CA PRO A 148 -17.58 -18.74 -27.38
C PRO A 148 -16.81 -17.57 -26.79
N ALA A 149 -15.98 -17.83 -25.78
CA ALA A 149 -15.17 -16.78 -25.15
C ALA A 149 -14.31 -16.15 -26.25
N SER A 150 -14.62 -14.89 -26.59
CA SER A 150 -13.79 -14.09 -27.49
C SER A 150 -12.36 -14.09 -26.98
N SER A 151 -11.35 -14.11 -27.86
CA SER A 151 -9.94 -14.04 -27.47
C SER A 151 -9.66 -12.86 -26.54
N LEU A 152 -10.38 -11.74 -26.70
CA LEU A 152 -10.30 -10.59 -25.79
C LEU A 152 -10.80 -10.92 -24.38
N ARG A 153 -11.90 -11.69 -24.27
CA ARG A 153 -12.47 -12.11 -22.99
C ARG A 153 -11.54 -13.11 -22.29
N THR A 154 -11.05 -14.11 -23.00
CA THR A 154 -10.07 -15.06 -22.43
C THR A 154 -8.80 -14.33 -21.99
N HIS A 155 -8.28 -13.39 -22.80
CA HIS A 155 -7.12 -12.58 -22.42
C HIS A 155 -7.35 -11.82 -21.12
N ALA A 156 -8.49 -11.13 -21.01
CA ALA A 156 -8.83 -10.35 -19.83
C ALA A 156 -9.00 -11.23 -18.58
N ILE A 157 -9.63 -12.40 -18.70
CA ILE A 157 -9.81 -13.35 -17.59
C ILE A 157 -8.46 -13.93 -17.13
N LEU A 158 -7.58 -14.32 -18.06
CA LEU A 158 -6.23 -14.79 -17.72
C LEU A 158 -5.45 -13.73 -16.94
N ARG A 159 -5.57 -12.46 -17.32
CA ARG A 159 -4.95 -11.36 -16.60
C ARG A 159 -5.56 -11.15 -15.20
N HIS A 160 -6.87 -11.33 -15.05
CA HIS A 160 -7.55 -11.18 -13.77
C HIS A 160 -7.12 -12.27 -12.78
N VAL A 161 -7.14 -13.55 -13.17
CA VAL A 161 -6.72 -14.63 -12.25
C VAL A 161 -5.25 -14.50 -11.87
N LEU A 162 -4.39 -14.04 -12.79
CA LEU A 162 -2.99 -13.80 -12.46
C LEU A 162 -2.80 -12.55 -11.58
N ALA A 163 -3.61 -11.51 -11.77
CA ALA A 163 -3.63 -10.35 -10.88
C ALA A 163 -4.03 -10.76 -9.46
N GLU A 164 -4.97 -11.69 -9.30
CA GLU A 164 -5.38 -12.23 -8.01
C GLU A 164 -4.31 -13.10 -7.37
N ALA A 165 -3.75 -14.05 -8.12
CA ALA A 165 -2.63 -14.87 -7.64
C ALA A 165 -1.41 -14.05 -7.23
N VAL A 166 -1.14 -12.93 -7.93
CA VAL A 166 -0.07 -12.00 -7.57
C VAL A 166 -0.43 -11.15 -6.35
N ALA A 167 -1.67 -10.66 -6.27
CA ALA A 167 -2.12 -9.88 -5.12
C ALA A 167 -2.03 -10.69 -3.84
N GLU A 168 -2.63 -11.88 -3.81
CA GLU A 168 -2.69 -12.73 -2.62
C GLU A 168 -1.38 -13.48 -2.37
N GLY A 169 -0.81 -14.13 -3.38
CA GLY A 169 0.37 -14.98 -3.21
C GLY A 169 1.70 -14.22 -3.12
N ALA A 170 1.74 -12.93 -3.48
CA ALA A 170 2.98 -12.15 -3.49
C ALA A 170 2.86 -10.83 -2.73
N LEU A 171 1.93 -9.95 -3.12
CA LEU A 171 1.90 -8.57 -2.62
C LEU A 171 1.32 -8.47 -1.21
N ASN A 172 0.34 -9.31 -0.87
CA ASN A 172 -0.30 -9.35 0.44
C ASN A 172 0.42 -10.24 1.46
N THR A 173 1.33 -11.10 0.99
CA THR A 173 2.19 -11.93 1.83
C THR A 173 3.57 -11.31 2.02
N LEU A 174 4.08 -11.31 3.25
CA LEU A 174 5.49 -11.05 3.49
C LEU A 174 6.29 -12.30 3.09
N ALA A 175 7.08 -12.18 2.03
CA ALA A 175 7.84 -13.29 1.46
C ALA A 175 9.38 -13.19 1.66
N PRO A 176 9.89 -13.12 2.90
CA PRO A 176 11.33 -13.05 3.15
C PRO A 176 12.05 -14.40 2.97
N THR A 177 11.33 -15.53 2.89
CA THR A 177 11.92 -16.87 2.78
C THR A 177 11.37 -17.64 1.57
N ASN A 178 12.01 -18.76 1.24
CA ASN A 178 11.54 -19.72 0.23
C ASN A 178 10.50 -20.72 0.76
N SER A 179 9.96 -20.52 1.97
CA SER A 179 8.93 -21.36 2.56
C SER A 179 7.58 -20.62 2.60
N PRO A 180 6.60 -21.01 1.76
CA PRO A 180 5.27 -20.40 1.78
C PRO A 180 4.60 -20.45 3.16
N ALA A 181 4.74 -21.58 3.86
CA ALA A 181 4.20 -21.75 5.21
C ALA A 181 4.83 -20.79 6.24
N ALA A 182 6.16 -20.60 6.18
CA ALA A 182 6.84 -19.65 7.05
C ALA A 182 6.42 -18.21 6.73
N ASN A 183 6.36 -17.85 5.44
CA ASN A 183 5.92 -16.53 4.97
C ASN A 183 4.49 -16.20 5.43
N ALA A 184 3.57 -17.17 5.37
CA ALA A 184 2.20 -17.01 5.87
C ALA A 184 2.18 -16.74 7.39
N GLN A 185 2.99 -17.45 8.18
CA GLN A 185 3.11 -17.20 9.62
C GLN A 185 3.71 -15.82 9.93
N LEU A 186 4.78 -15.44 9.21
CA LEU A 186 5.43 -14.14 9.35
C LEU A 186 4.47 -13.00 9.01
N THR A 187 3.64 -13.18 7.98
CA THR A 187 2.59 -12.24 7.60
C THR A 187 1.56 -12.07 8.72
N ARG A 188 1.09 -13.17 9.32
CA ARG A 188 0.17 -13.13 10.47
C ARG A 188 0.77 -12.47 11.70
N LEU A 189 2.00 -12.82 12.05
CA LEU A 189 2.73 -12.21 13.18
C LEU A 189 2.93 -10.71 12.97
N HIS A 190 3.30 -10.30 11.75
CA HIS A 190 3.41 -8.90 11.41
C HIS A 190 2.08 -8.16 11.54
N ALA A 191 0.98 -8.73 11.04
CA ALA A 191 -0.34 -8.11 11.16
C ALA A 191 -0.74 -7.91 12.63
N HIS A 192 -0.50 -8.91 13.48
CA HIS A 192 -0.74 -8.79 14.93
C HIS A 192 0.14 -7.73 15.59
N LEU A 193 1.41 -7.66 15.19
CA LEU A 193 2.34 -6.65 15.70
C LEU A 193 1.96 -5.25 15.22
N LEU A 194 1.52 -5.10 13.97
CA LEU A 194 1.08 -3.84 13.37
C LEU A 194 -0.14 -3.28 14.11
N ALA A 195 -1.11 -4.13 14.45
CA ALA A 195 -2.29 -3.73 15.20
C ALA A 195 -1.97 -3.23 16.62
N ARG A 196 -0.91 -3.75 17.24
CA ARG A 196 -0.56 -3.45 18.65
C ARG A 196 0.51 -2.37 18.80
N ALA A 197 1.48 -2.36 17.91
CA ALA A 197 2.66 -1.48 17.97
C ALA A 197 3.18 -1.21 16.54
N PRO A 198 2.53 -0.30 15.78
CA PRO A 198 2.91 -0.02 14.40
C PRO A 198 4.39 0.31 14.18
N PRO A 199 5.07 1.12 15.03
CA PRO A 199 6.50 1.39 14.86
C PRO A 199 7.38 0.15 15.03
N ALA A 200 7.02 -0.74 15.97
CA ALA A 200 7.74 -2.00 16.18
C ALA A 200 7.53 -2.98 15.02
N ALA A 201 6.31 -3.02 14.47
CA ALA A 201 6.00 -3.81 13.27
C ALA A 201 6.81 -3.31 12.06
N ALA A 202 6.87 -2.00 11.87
CA ALA A 202 7.65 -1.38 10.80
C ALA A 202 9.15 -1.70 10.93
N ALA A 203 9.73 -1.58 12.13
CA ALA A 203 11.12 -1.95 12.39
C ALA A 203 11.38 -3.45 12.16
N TRP A 204 10.53 -4.32 12.70
CA TRP A 204 10.62 -5.76 12.51
C TRP A 204 10.56 -6.15 11.04
N ARG A 205 9.66 -5.53 10.27
CA ARG A 205 9.52 -5.76 8.83
C ARG A 205 10.79 -5.38 8.09
N ARG A 206 11.33 -4.17 8.33
CA ARG A 206 12.58 -3.71 7.70
C ARG A 206 13.74 -4.68 7.98
N LEU A 207 13.89 -5.10 9.24
CA LEU A 207 14.91 -6.08 9.63
C LEU A 207 14.69 -7.44 8.96
N THR A 208 13.45 -7.91 8.89
CA THR A 208 13.11 -9.19 8.26
C THR A 208 13.44 -9.18 6.77
N PHE A 209 13.17 -8.08 6.07
CA PHE A 209 13.51 -7.94 4.65
C PHE A 209 15.01 -7.71 4.39
N SER A 210 15.76 -7.18 5.36
CA SER A 210 17.23 -7.09 5.25
C SER A 210 17.91 -8.48 5.19
N ALA A 211 17.26 -9.51 5.75
CA ALA A 211 17.70 -10.90 5.73
C ALA A 211 16.91 -11.76 4.72
N ALA A 212 16.15 -11.14 3.82
CA ALA A 212 15.33 -11.88 2.86
C ALA A 212 16.18 -12.64 1.85
N VAL A 213 15.64 -13.78 1.38
CA VAL A 213 16.19 -14.52 0.24
C VAL A 213 16.28 -13.59 -0.98
N GLN A 214 17.38 -13.69 -1.72
CA GLN A 214 17.61 -12.91 -2.94
C GLN A 214 16.98 -13.59 -4.16
N GLU A 215 17.00 -14.93 -4.18
CA GLU A 215 16.45 -15.77 -5.24
C GLU A 215 15.28 -16.61 -4.71
N TYR A 216 14.20 -16.65 -5.49
CA TYR A 216 12.99 -17.39 -5.15
C TYR A 216 13.03 -18.80 -5.74
N ALA A 217 12.85 -19.80 -4.88
CA ALA A 217 12.87 -21.20 -5.27
C ALA A 217 11.68 -21.52 -6.20
N PRO A 218 11.85 -22.39 -7.22
CA PRO A 218 10.75 -22.83 -8.07
C PRO A 218 9.57 -23.41 -7.27
N ALA A 219 9.87 -24.10 -6.16
CA ALA A 219 8.88 -24.67 -5.26
C ALA A 219 7.91 -23.61 -4.70
N MET A 220 8.43 -22.43 -4.38
CA MET A 220 7.63 -21.33 -3.84
C MET A 220 6.67 -20.77 -4.90
N MET A 221 7.18 -20.48 -6.10
CA MET A 221 6.36 -20.02 -7.23
C MET A 221 5.31 -21.05 -7.65
N ARG A 222 5.67 -22.34 -7.59
CA ARG A 222 4.73 -23.45 -7.83
C ARG A 222 3.65 -23.51 -6.76
N GLY A 223 4.02 -23.33 -5.50
CA GLY A 223 3.09 -23.24 -4.36
C GLY A 223 2.08 -22.12 -4.55
N MET A 224 2.53 -20.92 -4.96
CA MET A 224 1.63 -19.79 -5.25
C MET A 224 0.58 -20.13 -6.31
N LEU A 225 0.97 -20.80 -7.41
CA LEU A 225 0.03 -21.21 -8.45
C LEU A 225 -0.90 -22.33 -7.98
N ALA A 226 -0.39 -23.29 -7.22
CA ALA A 226 -1.21 -24.37 -6.68
C ALA A 226 -2.25 -23.87 -5.66
N GLU A 227 -1.97 -22.77 -4.98
CA GLU A 227 -2.89 -22.16 -4.02
C GLU A 227 -3.92 -21.24 -4.69
N HIS A 228 -3.49 -20.38 -5.62
CA HIS A 228 -4.33 -19.30 -6.15
C HIS A 228 -4.83 -19.49 -7.59
N ALA A 229 -4.26 -20.43 -8.35
CA ALA A 229 -4.69 -20.73 -9.72
C ALA A 229 -4.53 -22.22 -10.10
N PRO A 230 -5.03 -23.17 -9.27
CA PRO A 230 -4.79 -24.59 -9.46
C PRO A 230 -5.37 -25.16 -10.76
N GLU A 231 -6.60 -24.79 -11.12
CA GLU A 231 -7.25 -25.31 -12.34
C GLU A 231 -6.61 -24.74 -13.59
N LEU A 232 -6.29 -23.44 -13.61
CA LEU A 232 -5.57 -22.84 -14.71
C LEU A 232 -4.19 -23.50 -14.89
N ALA A 233 -3.42 -23.68 -13.80
CA ALA A 233 -2.11 -24.31 -13.88
C ALA A 233 -2.21 -25.74 -14.43
N ARG A 234 -3.20 -26.52 -13.97
CA ARG A 234 -3.48 -27.87 -14.47
C ARG A 234 -3.79 -27.89 -15.96
N VAL A 235 -4.62 -26.97 -16.45
CA VAL A 235 -5.00 -26.88 -17.87
C VAL A 235 -3.83 -26.42 -18.74
N LEU A 236 -3.02 -25.46 -18.27
CA LEU A 236 -1.83 -24.99 -18.99
C LEU A 236 -0.79 -26.09 -19.19
N LEU A 237 -0.64 -26.98 -18.20
CA LEU A 237 0.30 -28.09 -18.23
C LEU A 237 -0.27 -29.40 -18.78
N ASN A 238 -1.59 -29.48 -18.93
CA ASN A 238 -2.33 -30.71 -19.23
C ASN A 238 -2.11 -31.85 -18.19
N HIS A 239 -1.69 -31.51 -16.98
CA HIS A 239 -1.53 -32.42 -15.84
C HIS A 239 -1.47 -31.60 -14.53
N PRO A 240 -1.79 -32.18 -13.36
CA PRO A 240 -1.77 -31.44 -12.09
C PRO A 240 -0.34 -31.08 -11.67
N LEU A 241 -0.18 -29.95 -10.99
CA LEU A 241 1.07 -29.60 -10.33
C LEU A 241 1.36 -30.65 -9.24
N THR A 242 2.40 -31.47 -9.43
CA THR A 242 2.79 -32.48 -8.45
C THR A 242 3.91 -31.96 -7.54
N PRO A 243 3.94 -32.38 -6.25
CA PRO A 243 4.99 -31.98 -5.31
C PRO A 243 6.37 -32.55 -5.66
N GLY A 244 6.44 -33.62 -6.47
CA GLY A 244 7.71 -34.20 -6.93
C GLY A 244 8.50 -33.32 -7.90
N GLU A 245 7.88 -32.28 -8.47
CA GLU A 245 8.51 -31.33 -9.38
C GLU A 245 8.86 -30.00 -8.69
N ALA A 246 8.83 -29.95 -7.35
CA ALA A 246 9.01 -28.72 -6.59
C ALA A 246 10.32 -27.99 -6.94
N ASP A 247 11.42 -28.72 -7.12
CA ASP A 247 12.73 -28.13 -7.40
C ASP A 247 12.97 -27.82 -8.88
N LEU A 248 12.08 -28.26 -9.78
CA LEU A 248 12.21 -28.00 -11.21
C LEU A 248 11.69 -26.60 -11.54
N PRO A 249 12.41 -25.84 -12.41
CA PRO A 249 11.92 -24.59 -12.95
C PRO A 249 10.52 -24.74 -13.53
N LEU A 250 9.68 -23.73 -13.35
CA LEU A 250 8.33 -23.72 -13.92
C LEU A 250 8.42 -23.75 -15.46
N PRO A 251 7.91 -24.80 -16.13
CA PRO A 251 7.98 -24.89 -17.58
C PRO A 251 7.02 -23.90 -18.24
N PRO A 252 7.29 -23.45 -19.47
CA PRO A 252 6.28 -22.77 -20.28
C PRO A 252 5.03 -23.65 -20.44
N PRO A 253 3.80 -23.08 -20.44
CA PRO A 253 3.49 -21.65 -20.46
C PRO A 253 3.21 -21.04 -19.06
N LEU A 254 3.75 -21.59 -17.97
CA LEU A 254 3.55 -21.02 -16.64
C LEU A 254 4.21 -19.64 -16.47
N PRO A 255 3.63 -18.74 -15.64
CA PRO A 255 4.05 -17.34 -15.53
C PRO A 255 5.28 -17.09 -14.64
N SER A 256 6.36 -17.87 -14.77
CA SER A 256 7.54 -17.78 -13.89
C SER A 256 8.14 -16.37 -13.75
N ALA A 257 8.31 -15.66 -14.88
CA ALA A 257 8.82 -14.29 -14.89
C ALA A 257 7.88 -13.30 -14.19
N VAL A 258 6.56 -13.51 -14.27
CA VAL A 258 5.58 -12.66 -13.58
C VAL A 258 5.68 -12.87 -12.07
N LEU A 259 5.77 -14.13 -11.62
CA LEU A 259 5.84 -14.48 -10.20
C LEU A 259 7.12 -13.95 -9.55
N SER A 260 8.27 -14.10 -10.22
CA SER A 260 9.54 -13.51 -9.75
C SER A 260 9.44 -11.99 -9.63
N ALA A 261 8.95 -11.31 -10.69
CA ALA A 261 8.80 -9.86 -10.68
C ALA A 261 7.80 -9.37 -9.62
N ALA A 262 6.74 -10.14 -9.36
CA ALA A 262 5.77 -9.85 -8.31
C ALA A 262 6.40 -9.94 -6.91
N LEU A 263 7.23 -10.96 -6.66
CA LEU A 263 7.93 -11.11 -5.39
C LEU A 263 9.02 -10.05 -5.20
N ASP A 264 9.73 -9.67 -6.26
CA ASP A 264 10.64 -8.51 -6.23
C ASP A 264 9.90 -7.21 -5.95
N PHE A 265 8.72 -7.03 -6.53
CA PHE A 265 7.87 -5.87 -6.26
C PHE A 265 7.37 -5.87 -4.82
N ALA A 266 6.95 -7.02 -4.28
CA ALA A 266 6.58 -7.17 -2.87
C ALA A 266 7.75 -6.82 -1.95
N ARG A 267 8.96 -7.30 -2.26
CA ARG A 267 10.19 -6.98 -1.51
C ARG A 267 10.46 -5.47 -1.53
N MET A 268 10.26 -4.80 -2.67
CA MET A 268 10.41 -3.35 -2.75
C MET A 268 9.35 -2.60 -1.91
N LEU A 269 8.08 -3.04 -1.96
CA LEU A 269 6.99 -2.43 -1.20
C LEU A 269 7.17 -2.57 0.32
N HIS A 270 7.64 -3.74 0.76
CA HIS A 270 7.68 -4.08 2.19
C HIS A 270 9.06 -3.95 2.82
N GLY A 271 10.13 -4.07 2.04
CA GLY A 271 11.52 -3.98 2.47
C GLY A 271 12.20 -2.65 2.15
N GLY A 272 11.63 -1.82 1.27
CA GLY A 272 12.16 -0.49 0.92
C GLY A 272 11.88 0.58 1.99
N ALA A 273 12.36 1.81 1.71
CA ALA A 273 12.23 3.01 2.54
C ALA A 273 10.79 3.53 2.71
N ALA A 274 9.77 2.67 2.61
CA ALA A 274 8.34 2.91 2.80
C ALA A 274 7.95 3.47 4.19
N GLY A 275 8.93 3.86 5.00
CA GLY A 275 8.77 4.31 6.37
C GLY A 275 8.00 3.28 7.19
N ASP A 276 6.94 3.74 7.84
CA ASP A 276 6.11 2.94 8.74
C ASP A 276 4.81 2.42 8.09
N ALA A 277 4.70 2.52 6.75
CA ALA A 277 3.46 2.20 6.06
C ALA A 277 3.45 0.79 5.48
N PHE A 278 2.32 0.12 5.59
CA PHE A 278 2.09 -1.23 5.06
C PHE A 278 1.30 -1.14 3.75
N TYR A 279 1.68 -1.87 2.71
CA TYR A 279 0.94 -1.88 1.46
C TYR A 279 0.10 -3.15 1.34
N ARG A 280 -1.12 -3.04 0.83
CA ARG A 280 -1.95 -4.20 0.44
C ARG A 280 -2.42 -4.02 -0.99
N ALA A 281 -2.34 -5.09 -1.76
CA ALA A 281 -2.96 -5.18 -3.06
C ALA A 281 -4.42 -5.61 -2.92
N PHE A 282 -5.26 -5.21 -3.87
CA PHE A 282 -6.63 -5.70 -3.98
C PHE A 282 -7.01 -5.90 -5.44
N VAL A 283 -7.85 -6.91 -5.68
CA VAL A 283 -8.45 -7.20 -6.98
C VAL A 283 -9.96 -7.09 -6.80
N PRO A 284 -10.64 -6.15 -7.49
CA PRO A 284 -12.09 -6.06 -7.43
C PRO A 284 -12.74 -7.34 -7.97
N GLU A 285 -13.75 -7.85 -7.26
CA GLU A 285 -14.51 -9.02 -7.67
C GLU A 285 -15.18 -8.82 -9.04
N ILE A 286 -15.25 -9.89 -9.83
CA ILE A 286 -16.00 -9.88 -11.10
C ILE A 286 -17.48 -9.60 -10.79
N ASN A 287 -18.11 -8.77 -11.63
CA ASN A 287 -19.48 -8.28 -11.51
C ASN A 287 -19.76 -7.28 -10.37
N ALA A 288 -18.74 -6.91 -9.58
CA ALA A 288 -18.85 -5.87 -8.57
C ALA A 288 -19.14 -4.49 -9.19
N GLY A 289 -19.69 -3.59 -8.40
CA GLY A 289 -19.89 -2.19 -8.79
C GLY A 289 -18.57 -1.45 -8.98
N LEU A 290 -18.57 -0.43 -9.83
CA LEU A 290 -17.38 0.42 -10.00
C LEU A 290 -17.31 1.48 -8.91
N HIS A 291 -16.23 1.45 -8.13
CA HIS A 291 -15.91 2.47 -7.12
C HIS A 291 -14.86 3.45 -7.68
N PRO A 292 -15.22 4.71 -8.04
CA PRO A 292 -14.31 5.62 -8.75
C PRO A 292 -13.01 5.97 -7.98
N GLY A 293 -13.04 5.87 -6.65
CA GLY A 293 -11.87 6.09 -5.78
C GLY A 293 -10.88 4.93 -5.77
N GLN A 294 -11.33 3.71 -6.07
CA GLN A 294 -10.52 2.48 -6.00
C GLN A 294 -10.26 1.86 -7.37
N ILE A 295 -11.10 2.16 -8.36
CA ILE A 295 -11.11 1.48 -9.66
C ILE A 295 -10.91 2.50 -10.78
N GLU A 296 -10.03 2.17 -11.72
CA GLU A 296 -9.79 2.89 -12.95
C GLU A 296 -10.21 2.02 -14.14
N LEU A 297 -11.16 2.51 -14.93
CA LEU A 297 -11.55 1.86 -16.18
C LEU A 297 -10.51 2.13 -17.26
N VAL A 298 -9.78 1.09 -17.68
CA VAL A 298 -8.82 1.18 -18.80
C VAL A 298 -9.54 1.21 -20.15
N LYS A 299 -10.72 0.57 -20.22
CA LYS A 299 -11.58 0.62 -21.40
C LYS A 299 -13.02 0.92 -20.96
N ARG A 300 -13.54 2.08 -21.38
CA ARG A 300 -14.94 2.46 -21.18
C ARG A 300 -15.81 1.66 -22.15
N CYS A 301 -16.96 1.20 -21.66
CA CYS A 301 -17.98 0.60 -22.51
C CYS A 301 -19.02 1.67 -22.88
N MET A 302 -19.76 1.44 -23.97
CA MET A 302 -20.86 2.32 -24.41
C MET A 302 -21.90 2.56 -23.30
N THR A 303 -22.13 1.58 -22.43
CA THR A 303 -23.03 1.71 -21.27
C THR A 303 -22.51 2.73 -20.26
N SER A 304 -21.20 2.73 -19.98
CA SER A 304 -20.55 3.70 -19.10
C SER A 304 -20.60 5.10 -19.69
N GLU A 305 -20.39 5.23 -21.00
CA GLU A 305 -20.44 6.52 -21.70
C GLU A 305 -21.84 7.14 -21.67
N ARG A 306 -22.90 6.31 -21.61
CA ARG A 306 -24.29 6.75 -21.46
C ARG A 306 -24.72 6.98 -20.01
N GLY A 307 -23.79 6.91 -19.05
CA GLY A 307 -24.09 7.09 -17.62
C GLY A 307 -24.75 5.88 -16.94
N GLY A 308 -24.76 4.72 -17.58
CA GLY A 308 -25.31 3.48 -17.01
C GLY A 308 -24.40 2.84 -15.97
N ALA A 309 -25.01 2.15 -15.00
CA ALA A 309 -24.27 1.39 -14.00
C ALA A 309 -23.43 0.30 -14.67
N CYS A 310 -22.12 0.34 -14.44
CA CYS A 310 -21.17 -0.60 -15.00
C CYS A 310 -20.63 -1.52 -13.91
N ARG A 311 -20.17 -2.69 -14.33
CA ARG A 311 -19.63 -3.72 -13.46
C ARG A 311 -18.20 -4.08 -13.86
N VAL A 312 -17.43 -4.54 -12.89
CA VAL A 312 -16.10 -5.11 -13.11
C VAL A 312 -16.25 -6.35 -14.00
N GLY A 313 -15.60 -6.35 -15.16
CA GLY A 313 -15.54 -7.52 -16.04
C GLY A 313 -14.29 -8.36 -15.78
N ALA A 314 -13.14 -7.68 -15.74
CA ALA A 314 -11.86 -8.30 -15.42
C ALA A 314 -10.87 -7.24 -14.94
N THR A 315 -9.93 -7.67 -14.10
CA THR A 315 -8.87 -6.82 -13.54
C THR A 315 -7.63 -7.05 -14.38
N VAL A 316 -7.12 -5.98 -14.98
CA VAL A 316 -5.90 -6.07 -15.79
C VAL A 316 -4.65 -5.87 -14.96
N PHE A 317 -4.76 -5.14 -13.84
CA PHE A 317 -3.71 -4.96 -12.86
C PHE A 317 -4.30 -4.64 -11.47
N PRO A 318 -3.78 -5.22 -10.37
CA PRO A 318 -4.34 -5.02 -9.03
C PRO A 318 -4.21 -3.57 -8.56
N GLY A 319 -5.15 -3.15 -7.72
CA GLY A 319 -5.04 -1.90 -6.99
C GLY A 319 -4.08 -2.04 -5.81
N LEU A 320 -3.60 -0.91 -5.29
CA LEU A 320 -2.69 -0.87 -4.15
C LEU A 320 -3.19 0.18 -3.15
N VAL A 321 -3.32 -0.23 -1.90
CA VAL A 321 -3.63 0.64 -0.76
C VAL A 321 -2.44 0.70 0.17
N LYS A 322 -2.22 1.89 0.72
CA LYS A 322 -1.30 2.15 1.82
C LYS A 322 -2.12 2.13 3.10
N VAL A 323 -1.83 1.15 3.93
CA VAL A 323 -2.37 0.93 5.25
C VAL A 323 -1.44 1.62 6.25
N GLY A 324 -1.90 2.74 6.79
CA GLY A 324 -1.17 3.49 7.82
C GLY A 324 -1.74 3.20 9.20
N GLY A 325 -0.86 2.96 10.17
CA GLY A 325 -1.19 3.21 11.57
C GLY A 325 -1.24 4.71 11.78
N GLY A 326 -2.36 5.36 11.43
CA GLY A 326 -2.58 6.74 11.83
C GLY A 326 -2.41 6.87 13.34
N ASN A 327 -1.95 8.03 13.82
CA ASN A 327 -2.06 8.40 15.24
C ASN A 327 -3.56 8.45 15.61
N SER A 328 -4.20 7.30 15.79
CA SER A 328 -5.55 7.20 16.33
C SER A 328 -5.43 7.23 17.85
N THR A 329 -5.26 8.45 18.37
CA THR A 329 -5.90 8.75 19.65
C THR A 329 -7.39 8.47 19.44
N GLU A 330 -7.87 7.41 20.11
CA GLU A 330 -9.28 6.97 20.14
C GLU A 330 -9.80 6.23 18.89
N GLY A 331 -9.56 4.91 18.84
CA GLY A 331 -10.53 3.91 18.37
C GLY A 331 -11.04 3.96 16.93
N LYS A 332 -10.47 4.79 16.04
CA LYS A 332 -10.89 4.90 14.64
C LYS A 332 -10.07 4.00 13.70
N GLU A 333 -10.82 3.46 12.73
CA GLU A 333 -10.43 2.54 11.66
C GLU A 333 -9.06 2.84 11.03
N GLU A 334 -8.38 1.76 10.68
CA GLU A 334 -7.15 1.75 9.89
C GLU A 334 -7.33 2.62 8.64
N THR A 335 -6.62 3.75 8.56
CA THR A 335 -6.75 4.67 7.41
C THR A 335 -6.08 4.04 6.20
N GLN A 336 -6.89 3.43 5.34
CA GLN A 336 -6.48 2.89 4.05
C GLN A 336 -6.53 4.00 2.99
N VAL A 337 -5.38 4.34 2.42
CA VAL A 337 -5.26 5.32 1.34
C VAL A 337 -4.96 4.58 0.05
N VAL A 338 -5.82 4.70 -0.96
CA VAL A 338 -5.56 4.14 -2.29
C VAL A 338 -4.37 4.89 -2.91
N VAL A 339 -3.25 4.20 -3.08
CA VAL A 339 -2.05 4.74 -3.74
C VAL A 339 -2.02 4.42 -5.22
N ARG A 340 -2.74 3.37 -5.63
CA ARG A 340 -2.97 3.02 -7.02
C ARG A 340 -4.34 2.38 -7.16
N ARG A 341 -5.15 2.89 -8.10
CA ARG A 341 -6.44 2.27 -8.41
C ARG A 341 -6.24 0.95 -9.16
N ALA A 342 -7.10 -0.01 -8.89
CA ALA A 342 -7.18 -1.24 -9.67
C ALA A 342 -7.57 -0.89 -11.11
N GLN A 343 -6.83 -1.42 -12.07
CA GLN A 343 -7.12 -1.21 -13.48
C GLN A 343 -8.05 -2.31 -13.96
N VAL A 344 -9.23 -1.92 -14.47
CA VAL A 344 -10.32 -2.85 -14.77
C VAL A 344 -10.85 -2.61 -16.18
N ILE A 345 -11.28 -3.69 -16.83
CA ILE A 345 -12.13 -3.65 -18.03
C ILE A 345 -13.57 -3.90 -17.59
N CYS A 346 -14.49 -3.05 -18.05
CA CYS A 346 -15.92 -3.21 -17.78
C CYS A 346 -16.47 -4.48 -18.45
N ASP A 347 -17.37 -5.19 -17.77
CA ASP A 347 -17.99 -6.43 -18.27
C ASP A 347 -18.71 -6.22 -19.62
N CYS A 348 -19.39 -5.08 -19.80
CA CYS A 348 -20.03 -4.76 -21.08
C CYS A 348 -19.02 -4.65 -22.24
N ALA A 349 -17.77 -4.25 -21.97
CA ALA A 349 -16.71 -4.20 -22.99
C ALA A 349 -16.13 -5.58 -23.32
N LEU A 350 -16.35 -6.58 -22.47
CA LEU A 350 -15.96 -7.99 -22.67
C LEU A 350 -17.09 -8.84 -23.28
N GLY A 351 -18.19 -8.19 -23.70
CA GLY A 351 -19.35 -8.88 -24.27
C GLY A 351 -20.29 -9.48 -23.23
N GLY A 352 -20.16 -9.12 -21.94
CA GLY A 352 -21.12 -9.50 -20.88
C GLY A 352 -22.41 -8.68 -20.87
N GLY A 353 -22.60 -7.81 -21.87
CA GLY A 353 -23.86 -7.10 -22.05
C GLY A 353 -25.00 -8.10 -22.22
N SER A 354 -25.85 -8.23 -21.20
CA SER A 354 -27.15 -8.82 -21.37
C SER A 354 -27.80 -8.16 -22.59
N ALA A 355 -28.30 -8.99 -23.51
CA ALA A 355 -29.37 -8.58 -24.40
C ALA A 355 -30.33 -7.72 -23.58
N GLY A 356 -30.47 -6.45 -23.98
CA GLY A 356 -31.41 -5.56 -23.33
C GLY A 356 -32.75 -6.28 -23.29
N THR A 357 -33.32 -6.39 -22.09
CA THR A 357 -34.73 -6.68 -21.89
C THR A 357 -35.49 -5.67 -22.74
N THR A 358 -35.89 -6.06 -23.94
CA THR A 358 -36.98 -5.42 -24.67
C THR A 358 -38.23 -5.73 -23.86
N ALA A 359 -38.54 -4.84 -22.93
CA ALA A 359 -39.90 -4.73 -22.40
C ALA A 359 -40.79 -4.35 -23.59
N ALA A 360 -41.57 -5.33 -24.04
CA ALA A 360 -42.77 -5.12 -24.84
C ALA A 360 -43.94 -4.83 -23.91
#